data_AF-A0A7X8CUA6-F1
#
_entry.id   AF-A0A7X8CUA6-F1
#
_cell.length_a   1.000
_cell.length_b   1.000
_cell.length_c   1.000
_cell.angle_alpha   90.00
_cell.angle_beta   90.00
_cell.angle_gamma   90.00
#
_symmetry.space_group_name_H-M   'P 1'
#
loop_
_entity.id
_entity.type
_entity.pdbx_description
1 polymer ?
#
loop_
_entity_poly.entity_id
_entity_poly.type
_entity_poly.pdbx_seq_one_letter_code
_entity_poly.pdbx_strand_id
1 'polypeptide(L)'
;MSLRGVYVVTVTPFTRDGNVDLAGIEKNADWLIRQGVHGLIPLGSTGEFASLEDEDKKAVVDRVMKTAGGRVPVVVGATAETTDKAIRNAKYAEAAGAAGVLVLPPYYYTPDQEEIYDHYRRIAEAVNWRNAA
;
A
#
# COMPACT_ATOMS: atom_id res chain seq x y z
N MET A 1 5.94 17.08 3.97
CA MET A 1 4.85 16.65 3.06
C MET A 1 3.55 16.57 3.84
N SER A 2 2.41 17.03 3.31
CA SER A 2 1.10 16.93 3.97
C SER A 2 0.18 16.05 3.12
N LEU A 3 -0.30 14.94 3.69
CA LEU A 3 -1.28 14.06 3.05
C LEU A 3 -2.68 14.67 3.28
N ARG A 4 -3.26 15.29 2.24
CA ARG A 4 -4.57 15.97 2.32
C ARG A 4 -5.37 15.77 1.04
N GLY A 5 -6.68 15.68 1.18
CA GLY A 5 -7.63 15.58 0.07
C GLY A 5 -8.15 14.16 -0.11
N VAL A 6 -8.52 13.81 -1.33
CA VAL A 6 -9.12 12.52 -1.67
C VAL A 6 -8.03 11.51 -2.02
N TYR A 7 -7.82 10.54 -1.14
CA TYR A 7 -6.96 9.38 -1.38
C TYR A 7 -7.84 8.16 -1.63
N VAL A 8 -7.69 7.54 -2.80
CA VAL A 8 -8.54 6.40 -3.17
C VAL A 8 -7.82 5.11 -2.80
N VAL A 9 -8.46 4.30 -1.97
CA VAL A 9 -8.07 2.90 -1.77
C VAL A 9 -8.47 2.13 -3.02
N THR A 10 -7.48 1.80 -3.86
CA THR A 10 -7.74 1.25 -5.18
C THR A 10 -8.13 -0.22 -5.08
N VAL A 11 -9.04 -0.65 -5.95
CA VAL A 11 -9.28 -2.08 -6.19
C VAL A 11 -8.05 -2.73 -6.84
N THR A 12 -7.94 -4.05 -6.74
CA THR A 12 -6.98 -4.85 -7.50
C THR A 12 -7.74 -5.62 -8.59
N PRO A 13 -7.74 -5.16 -9.85
CA PRO A 13 -8.32 -5.92 -10.95
C PRO A 13 -7.68 -7.30 -11.11
N PHE A 14 -8.51 -8.29 -11.41
CA PHE A 14 -8.10 -9.66 -11.73
C PHE A 14 -8.58 -10.07 -13.13
N THR A 15 -7.82 -10.93 -13.79
CA THR A 15 -8.24 -11.58 -15.03
C THR A 15 -9.32 -12.62 -14.72
N ARG A 16 -9.98 -13.15 -15.78
CA ARG A 16 -10.97 -14.22 -15.62
C ARG A 16 -10.39 -15.49 -15.00
N ASP A 17 -9.08 -15.69 -15.13
CA ASP A 17 -8.36 -16.85 -14.59
C ASP A 17 -7.89 -16.60 -13.15
N GLY A 18 -8.21 -15.45 -12.55
CA GLY A 18 -7.87 -15.11 -11.16
C GLY A 18 -6.48 -14.52 -10.96
N ASN A 19 -5.72 -14.28 -12.03
CA ASN A 19 -4.40 -13.63 -11.94
C ASN A 19 -4.57 -12.11 -11.81
N VAL A 20 -3.61 -11.43 -11.17
CA VAL A 20 -3.59 -9.96 -11.11
C VAL A 20 -3.55 -9.36 -12.53
N ASP A 21 -4.51 -8.49 -12.85
CA ASP A 21 -4.56 -7.76 -14.11
C ASP A 21 -3.79 -6.44 -14.01
N LEU A 22 -2.49 -6.50 -14.31
CA LEU A 22 -1.61 -5.32 -14.29
C LEU A 22 -2.03 -4.22 -15.27
N ALA A 23 -2.66 -4.57 -16.40
CA ALA A 23 -3.16 -3.58 -17.35
C ALA A 23 -4.43 -2.89 -16.82
N GLY A 24 -5.30 -3.66 -16.15
CA GLY A 24 -6.44 -3.14 -15.42
C GLY A 24 -6.03 -2.17 -14.31
N ILE A 25 -5.01 -2.52 -13.52
CA ILE A 25 -4.44 -1.66 -12.47
C ILE A 25 -3.95 -0.34 -13.08
N GLU A 26 -3.15 -0.41 -14.15
CA GLU A 26 -2.64 0.78 -14.85
C GLU A 26 -3.77 1.70 -15.29
N LYS A 27 -4.77 1.13 -15.97
CA LYS A 27 -5.91 1.88 -16.50
C LYS A 27 -6.72 2.54 -15.39
N ASN A 28 -6.96 1.82 -14.29
CA ASN A 28 -7.72 2.33 -13.15
C ASN A 28 -6.96 3.45 -12.43
N ALA A 29 -5.69 3.23 -12.08
CA ALA A 29 -4.86 4.22 -11.41
C ALA A 29 -4.70 5.50 -12.26
N ASP A 30 -4.41 5.37 -13.54
CA ASP A 30 -4.26 6.51 -14.45
C ASP A 30 -5.59 7.26 -14.68
N TRP A 31 -6.72 6.55 -14.73
CA TRP A 31 -8.03 7.18 -14.76
C TRP A 31 -8.31 7.99 -13.49
N LEU A 32 -8.07 7.41 -12.30
CA LEU A 32 -8.24 8.10 -11.02
C LEU A 32 -7.40 9.38 -10.94
N ILE A 33 -6.13 9.31 -11.34
CA ILE A 33 -5.23 10.47 -11.38
C ILE A 33 -5.81 11.57 -12.29
N ARG A 34 -6.30 11.21 -13.49
CA ARG A 34 -6.96 12.16 -14.40
C ARG A 34 -8.25 12.76 -13.83
N GLN A 35 -8.94 12.06 -12.92
CA GLN A 35 -10.12 12.60 -12.24
C GLN A 35 -9.77 13.56 -11.09
N GLY A 36 -8.49 13.81 -10.82
CA GLY A 36 -8.06 14.79 -9.83
C GLY A 36 -8.04 14.27 -8.39
N VAL A 37 -7.84 12.97 -8.19
CA VAL A 37 -7.54 12.45 -6.84
C VAL A 37 -6.22 13.04 -6.33
N HIS A 38 -6.07 13.11 -5.01
CA HIS A 38 -4.90 13.70 -4.36
C HIS A 38 -3.84 12.65 -3.99
N GLY A 39 -4.18 11.37 -4.11
CA GLY A 39 -3.27 10.25 -3.88
C GLY A 39 -3.94 8.90 -4.10
N LEU A 40 -3.13 7.87 -4.18
CA LEU A 40 -3.56 6.49 -4.35
C LEU A 40 -3.11 5.64 -3.17
N ILE A 41 -3.95 4.66 -2.80
CA ILE A 41 -3.65 3.68 -1.76
C ILE A 41 -3.88 2.27 -2.30
N PRO A 42 -2.89 1.64 -2.95
CA PRO A 42 -2.97 0.23 -3.29
C PRO A 42 -2.88 -0.64 -2.04
N LEU A 43 -3.37 -1.89 -2.15
CA LEU A 43 -3.25 -2.91 -1.10
C LEU A 43 -3.89 -2.53 0.24
N GLY A 44 -4.93 -1.69 0.23
CA GLY A 44 -5.86 -1.60 1.36
C GLY A 44 -6.88 -2.73 1.33
N SER A 45 -7.85 -2.72 2.25
CA SER A 45 -8.91 -3.74 2.29
C SER A 45 -9.71 -3.81 0.99
N THR A 46 -10.00 -2.66 0.36
CA THR A 46 -10.65 -2.57 -0.96
C THR A 46 -9.82 -3.16 -2.10
N GLY A 47 -8.49 -3.19 -1.94
CA GLY A 47 -7.56 -3.81 -2.87
C GLY A 47 -7.29 -5.29 -2.58
N GLU A 48 -8.04 -5.88 -1.65
CA GLU A 48 -8.00 -7.32 -1.34
C GLU A 48 -6.61 -7.82 -0.92
N PHE A 49 -5.86 -7.03 -0.15
CA PHE A 49 -4.48 -7.35 0.25
C PHE A 49 -4.33 -8.74 0.91
N ALA A 50 -5.35 -9.20 1.64
CA ALA A 50 -5.34 -10.48 2.33
C ALA A 50 -5.47 -11.69 1.40
N SER A 51 -5.93 -11.49 0.16
CA SER A 51 -6.13 -12.53 -0.86
C SER A 51 -4.94 -12.66 -1.82
N LEU A 52 -3.92 -11.81 -1.68
CA LEU A 52 -2.79 -11.73 -2.59
C LEU A 52 -1.53 -12.38 -1.99
N GLU A 53 -0.79 -13.07 -2.84
CA GLU A 53 0.56 -13.56 -2.54
C GLU A 53 1.58 -12.40 -2.53
N ASP A 54 2.75 -12.64 -1.93
CA ASP A 54 3.77 -11.60 -1.76
C ASP A 54 4.30 -11.07 -3.10
N GLU A 55 4.45 -11.93 -4.11
CA GLU A 55 4.86 -11.54 -5.47
C GLU A 55 3.80 -10.66 -6.16
N ASP A 56 2.52 -11.00 -5.99
CA ASP A 56 1.41 -10.23 -6.56
C ASP A 56 1.32 -8.84 -5.92
N LYS A 57 1.46 -8.76 -4.59
CA LYS A 57 1.52 -7.48 -3.88
C LYS A 57 2.62 -6.57 -4.43
N LYS A 58 3.82 -7.11 -4.65
CA LYS A 58 4.94 -6.36 -5.24
C LYS A 58 4.60 -5.88 -6.65
N ALA A 59 4.03 -6.75 -7.48
CA ALA A 59 3.63 -6.40 -8.83
C ALA A 59 2.55 -5.28 -8.87
N VAL A 60 1.60 -5.31 -7.93
CA VAL A 60 0.61 -4.23 -7.75
C VAL A 60 1.31 -2.92 -7.37
N VAL A 61 2.20 -2.94 -6.37
CA VAL A 61 2.95 -1.74 -5.93
C VAL A 61 3.75 -1.18 -7.10
N ASP A 62 4.57 -1.99 -7.76
CA ASP A 62 5.42 -1.54 -8.86
C ASP A 62 4.59 -0.93 -9.99
N ARG A 63 3.45 -1.55 -10.32
CA ARG A 63 2.57 -1.03 -11.35
C ARG A 63 1.96 0.31 -10.95
N VAL A 64 1.39 0.42 -9.74
CA VAL A 64 0.77 1.67 -9.27
C VAL A 64 1.80 2.78 -9.13
N MET A 65 2.99 2.50 -8.60
CA MET A 65 4.09 3.46 -8.49
C MET A 65 4.52 3.96 -9.88
N LYS A 66 4.76 3.05 -10.82
CA LYS A 66 5.12 3.38 -12.20
C LYS A 66 4.03 4.21 -12.87
N THR A 67 2.77 3.82 -12.72
CA THR A 67 1.65 4.56 -13.27
C THR A 67 1.55 5.94 -12.63
N ALA A 68 1.65 6.07 -11.31
CA ALA A 68 1.60 7.36 -10.64
C ALA A 68 2.68 8.31 -11.16
N GLY A 69 3.93 7.82 -11.31
CA GLY A 69 5.00 8.57 -11.96
C GLY A 69 5.26 9.95 -11.33
N GLY A 70 5.05 10.07 -10.01
CA GLY A 70 5.17 11.33 -9.27
C GLY A 70 4.01 12.33 -9.42
N ARG A 71 2.98 12.02 -10.24
CA ARG A 71 1.83 12.92 -10.45
C ARG A 71 0.98 13.12 -9.21
N VAL A 72 0.87 12.08 -8.39
CA VAL A 72 0.25 12.10 -7.06
C VAL A 72 1.05 11.20 -6.12
N PRO A 73 1.06 11.46 -4.79
CA PRO A 73 1.64 10.55 -3.83
C PRO A 73 0.91 9.21 -3.78
N VAL A 74 1.68 8.16 -3.52
CA VAL A 74 1.16 6.81 -3.29
C VAL A 74 1.49 6.40 -1.85
N VAL A 75 0.49 5.99 -1.10
CA VAL A 75 0.63 5.43 0.24
C VAL A 75 0.29 3.94 0.16
N VAL A 76 1.25 3.05 0.39
CA VAL A 76 1.06 1.62 0.14
C VAL A 76 0.48 0.94 1.38
N GLY A 77 -0.55 0.10 1.21
CA GLY A 77 -1.00 -0.79 2.28
C GLY A 77 0.10 -1.79 2.65
N ALA A 78 0.56 -1.74 3.89
CA ALA A 78 1.62 -2.61 4.41
C ALA A 78 1.12 -3.56 5.52
N THR A 79 -0.19 -3.61 5.74
CA THR A 79 -0.82 -4.51 6.72
C THR A 79 -0.52 -5.97 6.37
N ALA A 80 -0.26 -6.79 7.39
CA ALA A 80 -0.06 -8.22 7.26
C ALA A 80 -0.42 -8.95 8.56
N GLU A 81 -0.41 -10.28 8.54
CA GLU A 81 -0.82 -11.11 9.68
C GLU A 81 0.16 -10.99 10.86
N THR A 82 1.41 -10.60 10.60
CA THR A 82 2.46 -10.45 11.62
C THR A 82 3.21 -9.13 11.46
N THR A 83 3.76 -8.63 12.57
CA THR A 83 4.60 -7.42 12.58
C THR A 83 5.78 -7.53 11.62
N ASP A 84 6.45 -8.69 11.55
CA ASP A 84 7.61 -8.86 10.67
C ASP A 84 7.23 -8.86 9.19
N LYS A 85 6.07 -9.41 8.82
CA LYS A 85 5.55 -9.30 7.45
C LYS A 85 5.19 -7.85 7.12
N ALA A 86 4.55 -7.14 8.06
CA ALA A 86 4.21 -5.73 7.86
C ALA A 86 5.46 -4.87 7.68
N ILE A 87 6.54 -5.14 8.44
CA ILE A 87 7.85 -4.52 8.25
C ILE A 87 8.42 -4.81 6.85
N ARG A 88 8.34 -6.05 6.37
CA ARG A 88 8.81 -6.39 5.00
C ARG A 88 8.04 -5.62 3.93
N ASN A 89 6.72 -5.54 4.05
CA ASN A 89 5.87 -4.79 3.13
C ASN A 89 6.19 -3.28 3.18
N ALA A 90 6.40 -2.73 4.38
CA ALA A 90 6.73 -1.33 4.56
C ALA A 90 8.09 -0.96 3.96
N LYS A 91 9.11 -1.82 4.15
CA LYS A 91 10.42 -1.66 3.52
C LYS A 91 10.36 -1.76 2.00
N TYR A 92 9.52 -2.64 1.46
CA TYR A 92 9.32 -2.72 0.02
C TYR A 92 8.69 -1.44 -0.53
N ALA A 93 7.64 -0.93 0.14
CA ALA A 93 7.00 0.33 -0.23
C ALA A 93 7.98 1.51 -0.17
N GLU A 94 8.81 1.59 0.87
CA GLU A 94 9.88 2.58 0.99
C GLU A 94 10.86 2.50 -0.18
N ALA A 95 11.38 1.31 -0.47
CA ALA A 95 12.32 1.08 -1.56
C ALA A 95 11.72 1.42 -2.94
N ALA A 96 10.41 1.22 -3.10
CA ALA A 96 9.67 1.60 -4.31
C ALA A 96 9.42 3.11 -4.45
N GLY A 97 9.74 3.91 -3.41
CA GLY A 97 9.56 5.37 -3.40
C GLY A 97 8.17 5.84 -2.97
N ALA A 98 7.41 5.02 -2.23
CA ALA A 98 6.11 5.42 -1.70
C ALA A 98 6.23 6.63 -0.76
N ALA A 99 5.17 7.44 -0.69
CA ALA A 99 5.08 8.58 0.22
C ALA A 99 4.85 8.16 1.69
N GLY A 100 4.51 6.90 1.92
CA GLY A 100 4.28 6.31 3.22
C GLY A 100 3.54 4.98 3.12
N VAL A 101 3.11 4.47 4.26
CA VAL A 101 2.36 3.22 4.36
C VAL A 101 1.06 3.37 5.15
N LEU A 102 0.07 2.56 4.80
CA LEU A 102 -1.17 2.37 5.56
C LEU A 102 -1.11 1.03 6.29
N VAL A 103 -1.26 1.06 7.63
CA VAL A 103 -1.14 -0.12 8.50
C VAL A 103 -2.34 -0.18 9.44
N LEU A 104 -3.17 -1.22 9.31
CA LEU A 104 -4.22 -1.55 10.27
C LEU A 104 -3.61 -2.15 11.55
N PRO A 105 -4.31 -2.08 12.69
CA PRO A 105 -3.91 -2.88 13.86
C PRO A 105 -3.97 -4.38 13.50
N PRO A 106 -3.25 -5.25 14.24
CA PRO A 106 -3.38 -6.69 14.05
C PRO A 106 -4.86 -7.13 14.08
N TYR A 107 -5.30 -7.84 13.04
CA TYR A 107 -6.73 -8.06 12.76
C TYR A 107 -7.21 -9.49 13.00
N TYR A 108 -6.30 -10.46 13.04
CA TYR A 108 -6.65 -11.86 13.30
C TYR A 108 -6.55 -12.22 14.78
N TYR A 109 -5.59 -11.63 15.48
CA TYR A 109 -5.36 -11.82 16.91
C TYR A 109 -6.01 -10.71 17.72
N THR A 110 -6.16 -10.91 19.03
CA THR A 110 -6.69 -9.90 19.97
C THR A 110 -5.57 -9.37 20.87
N PRO A 111 -4.63 -8.56 20.33
CA PRO A 111 -3.53 -8.02 21.11
C PRO A 111 -3.99 -7.00 22.14
N ASP A 112 -3.21 -6.83 23.20
CA ASP A 112 -3.39 -5.73 24.14
C ASP A 112 -2.84 -4.39 23.59
N GLN A 113 -2.99 -3.32 24.37
CA GLN A 113 -2.56 -1.98 23.96
C GLN A 113 -1.03 -1.84 23.86
N GLU A 114 -0.28 -2.55 24.69
CA GLU A 114 1.19 -2.53 24.66
C GLU A 114 1.70 -3.27 23.41
N GLU A 115 1.07 -4.39 23.07
CA GLU A 115 1.36 -5.15 21.84
C GLU A 115 1.02 -4.37 20.56
N ILE A 116 -0.12 -3.67 20.54
CA ILE A 116 -0.49 -2.77 19.43
C ILE A 116 0.52 -1.63 19.30
N TYR A 117 0.92 -1.03 20.42
CA TYR A 117 1.95 0.00 20.44
C TYR A 117 3.28 -0.52 19.88
N ASP A 118 3.75 -1.69 20.35
CA ASP A 118 5.01 -2.29 19.88
C ASP A 118 4.95 -2.64 18.39
N HIS A 119 3.80 -3.14 17.90
CA HIS A 119 3.58 -3.39 16.48
C HIS A 119 3.84 -2.13 15.63
N TYR A 120 3.21 -1.01 15.98
CA TYR A 120 3.42 0.24 15.25
C TYR A 120 4.82 0.82 15.43
N ARG A 121 5.37 0.78 16.65
CA ARG A 121 6.73 1.25 16.96
C ARG A 121 7.77 0.54 16.09
N ARG A 122 7.72 -0.80 16.05
CA ARG A 122 8.67 -1.62 15.28
C ARG A 122 8.55 -1.37 13.78
N ILE A 123 7.35 -1.16 13.25
CA ILE A 123 7.16 -0.80 11.85
C ILE A 123 7.76 0.58 11.57
N ALA A 124 7.46 1.58 12.41
CA ALA A 124 7.94 2.95 12.24
C ALA A 124 9.48 3.07 12.33
N GLU A 125 10.12 2.30 13.22
CA GLU A 125 11.59 2.26 13.36
C GLU A 125 12.29 1.56 12.17
N ALA A 126 11.57 0.72 11.43
CA ALA A 126 12.15 -0.11 10.37
C ALA A 126 12.24 0.58 9.00
N VAL A 127 11.68 1.78 8.86
CA VAL A 127 11.60 2.56 7.62
C VAL A 127 11.94 4.03 7.88
N ASN A 128 12.41 4.74 6.87
CA ASN A 128 12.88 6.12 6.93
C ASN A 128 12.32 6.98 5.78
N TRP A 129 11.17 7.60 6.03
CA TRP A 129 10.43 8.42 5.05
C TRP A 129 11.02 9.81 4.74
N ARG A 130 12.30 10.05 5.02
CA ARG A 130 12.92 11.39 5.00
C ARG A 130 13.26 11.95 3.61
N ASN A 131 12.93 11.27 2.51
CA ASN A 131 13.39 11.64 1.17
C ASN A 131 12.28 12.00 0.15
N ALA A 132 11.12 12.49 0.60
CA ALA A 132 10.15 13.14 -0.29
C ALA A 132 10.22 14.67 -0.15
N ALA A 133 11.30 15.26 -0.67
CA ALA A 133 11.48 16.70 -0.83
C ALA A 133 11.45 17.05 -2.32
#